data_AF-A0A6V7D2N0-F1
#
_entry.id   AF-A0A6V7D2N0-F1
#
_cell.length_a   1.000
_cell.length_b   1.000
_cell.length_c   1.000
_cell.angle_alpha   90.00
_cell.angle_beta   90.00
_cell.angle_gamma   90.00
#
_symmetry.space_group_name_H-M   'P 1'
#
loop_
_entity.id
_entity.type
_entity.pdbx_description
1 polymer ?
#
loop_
_entity_poly.entity_id
_entity_poly.type
_entity_poly.pdbx_seq_one_letter_code
_entity_poly.pdbx_strand_id
1 'polypeptide(L)'
;MGNKAVTLSAAALAVVVGGIIWTHEARKDEGSTQGISQNETPNAANESVKDRAPSHSVEGGVDLRNDSRVRHPFPEVPKTRDGMSFDNDPGYAESKAEQKWLDRHGFPNEKQLDAYMGAPEALLKQASEAGDKVAQTILDARLLASDPMAQQRLVDAGAEGNLFALNMLASFQGGSASGDPVAAYAVSRVAEMRGDTRASVTREVMMSKSLSTEQRMLGESEALRLNAEIDRIYTSKHGRAPVLDKRPIGQ
;
A
#
# COMPACT_ATOMS: atom_id res chain seq x y z
N MET A 1 -20.54 42.25 -20.51
CA MET A 1 -19.68 41.85 -21.66
C MET A 1 -18.25 42.18 -21.25
N GLY A 2 -17.28 41.29 -21.15
CA GLY A 2 -17.21 39.85 -21.39
C GLY A 2 -15.96 39.29 -20.71
N ASN A 3 -16.06 38.02 -20.34
CA ASN A 3 -15.04 37.20 -19.70
C ASN A 3 -13.78 37.04 -20.56
N LYS A 4 -12.61 37.02 -19.93
CA LYS A 4 -11.42 36.27 -20.40
C LYS A 4 -10.91 35.48 -19.20
N ALA A 5 -11.45 34.29 -18.98
CA ALA A 5 -10.88 33.03 -19.48
C ALA A 5 -9.50 32.76 -18.84
N VAL A 6 -9.55 32.16 -17.65
CA VAL A 6 -8.44 31.46 -17.02
C VAL A 6 -8.15 30.24 -17.87
N THR A 7 -7.07 30.31 -18.65
CA THR A 7 -6.56 29.17 -19.42
C THR A 7 -6.03 28.11 -18.45
N LEU A 8 -6.77 27.01 -18.41
CA LEU A 8 -6.38 25.68 -17.93
C LEU A 8 -4.91 25.36 -18.24
N SER A 9 -4.13 25.05 -17.21
CA SER A 9 -2.97 24.17 -17.34
C SER A 9 -3.36 22.78 -16.83
N ALA A 10 -4.11 22.06 -17.66
CA ALA A 10 -4.50 20.66 -17.48
C ALA A 10 -3.32 19.67 -17.65
N ALA A 11 -2.08 20.14 -17.55
CA ALA A 11 -0.88 19.34 -17.85
C ALA A 11 -0.24 18.67 -16.62
N ALA A 12 -0.65 19.02 -15.39
CA ALA A 12 -0.12 18.38 -14.17
C ALA A 12 -0.98 17.20 -13.66
N LEU A 13 -2.24 17.10 -14.11
CA LEU A 13 -3.22 16.14 -13.59
C LEU A 13 -3.06 14.70 -14.11
N ALA A 14 -2.26 14.48 -15.17
CA ALA A 14 -2.05 13.15 -15.72
C ALA A 14 -0.93 12.36 -15.02
N VAL A 15 -0.10 12.98 -14.18
CA VAL A 15 1.09 12.32 -13.62
C VAL A 15 0.79 11.52 -12.35
N VAL A 16 -0.15 11.97 -11.51
CA VAL A 16 -0.48 11.30 -10.24
C VAL A 16 -1.19 9.96 -10.46
N VAL A 17 -1.90 9.82 -11.58
CA VAL A 17 -2.62 8.59 -11.98
C VAL A 17 -1.93 7.87 -13.15
N GLY A 18 -1.33 8.60 -14.08
CA GLY A 18 -0.59 8.01 -15.22
C GLY A 18 0.70 7.28 -14.81
N GLY A 19 1.32 7.66 -13.69
CA GLY A 19 2.48 6.94 -13.14
C GLY A 19 2.16 5.53 -12.63
N ILE A 20 0.92 5.27 -12.23
CA ILE A 20 0.46 3.95 -11.77
C ILE A 20 0.11 3.03 -12.96
N ILE A 21 -0.24 3.60 -14.11
CA ILE A 21 -0.68 2.83 -15.29
C ILE A 21 0.51 2.40 -16.18
N TRP A 22 1.66 3.10 -16.17
CA TRP A 22 2.72 2.84 -17.16
C TRP A 22 3.70 1.69 -16.86
N THR A 23 3.68 1.08 -15.67
CA THR A 23 4.62 -0.01 -15.34
C THR A 23 4.05 -1.41 -15.53
N HIS A 24 2.75 -1.54 -15.80
CA HIS A 24 2.09 -2.85 -15.96
C HIS A 24 1.93 -3.30 -17.43
N GLU A 25 2.04 -2.38 -18.40
CA GLU A 25 1.83 -2.67 -19.83
C GLU A 25 3.12 -3.04 -20.58
N ALA A 26 4.31 -2.78 -20.03
CA ALA A 26 5.60 -2.97 -20.73
C ALA A 26 6.20 -4.39 -20.61
N ARG A 27 5.45 -5.39 -20.11
CA ARG A 27 5.96 -6.77 -19.92
C ARG A 27 5.09 -7.87 -20.53
N LYS A 28 4.39 -7.56 -21.63
CA LYS A 28 3.80 -8.54 -22.54
C LYS A 28 3.79 -7.97 -23.95
N ASP A 29 4.87 -8.21 -24.70
CA ASP A 29 4.84 -8.43 -26.15
C ASP A 29 6.27 -8.67 -26.66
N GLU A 30 6.77 -9.89 -26.41
CA GLU A 30 7.72 -10.51 -27.31
C GLU A 30 7.17 -11.90 -27.66
N GLY A 31 6.64 -12.05 -28.88
CA GLY A 31 6.26 -13.38 -29.36
C GLY A 31 5.25 -13.43 -30.50
N SER A 32 5.52 -12.79 -31.65
CA SER A 32 5.00 -13.20 -32.97
C SER A 32 5.83 -12.48 -34.04
N THR A 33 6.32 -13.02 -35.16
CA THR A 33 6.06 -14.27 -35.92
C THR A 33 7.17 -14.43 -36.98
N GLN A 34 7.47 -15.67 -37.41
CA GLN A 34 7.83 -16.15 -38.78
C GLN A 34 8.77 -17.37 -38.67
N GLY A 35 8.60 -18.53 -39.33
CA GLY A 35 7.58 -19.00 -40.26
C GLY A 35 7.89 -20.44 -40.74
N ILE A 36 6.82 -21.16 -41.13
CA ILE A 36 6.66 -22.07 -42.29
C ILE A 36 7.34 -23.48 -42.31
N SER A 37 6.44 -24.49 -42.29
CA SER A 37 6.37 -25.81 -42.97
C SER A 37 7.45 -26.89 -42.82
N GLN A 38 7.08 -28.14 -42.47
CA GLN A 38 6.57 -29.19 -43.37
C GLN A 38 6.18 -30.49 -42.62
N ASN A 39 5.10 -31.12 -43.10
CA ASN A 39 4.63 -32.53 -43.08
C ASN A 39 5.28 -33.60 -42.18
N GLU A 40 4.45 -34.39 -41.46
CA GLU A 40 4.04 -35.78 -41.79
C GLU A 40 3.31 -36.44 -40.58
N THR A 41 2.22 -37.18 -40.85
CA THR A 41 1.47 -38.05 -39.92
C THR A 41 1.68 -39.52 -40.33
N PRO A 42 1.18 -40.52 -39.59
CA PRO A 42 1.62 -41.06 -38.31
C PRO A 42 2.08 -42.53 -38.48
N ASN A 43 2.77 -43.15 -37.51
CA ASN A 43 2.92 -44.60 -37.54
C ASN A 43 2.86 -45.27 -36.16
N ALA A 44 2.33 -46.49 -36.21
CA ALA A 44 1.66 -47.21 -35.15
C ALA A 44 2.60 -48.05 -34.25
N ALA A 45 2.04 -48.36 -33.07
CA ALA A 45 2.11 -49.63 -32.34
C ALA A 45 3.46 -50.15 -31.80
N ASN A 46 3.57 -50.29 -30.47
CA ASN A 46 3.34 -51.60 -29.82
C ASN A 46 3.40 -51.57 -28.27
N GLU A 47 2.44 -52.30 -27.70
CA GLU A 47 2.38 -53.07 -26.44
C GLU A 47 3.44 -52.87 -25.34
N SER A 48 3.06 -52.51 -24.10
CA SER A 48 2.52 -53.37 -23.01
C SER A 48 3.61 -53.87 -22.05
N VAL A 49 3.46 -53.52 -20.77
CA VAL A 49 3.43 -54.42 -19.59
C VAL A 49 3.92 -53.69 -18.32
N LYS A 50 3.03 -53.68 -17.33
CA LYS A 50 3.23 -53.40 -15.89
C LYS A 50 4.45 -54.12 -15.29
N ASP A 51 5.20 -53.47 -14.40
CA ASP A 51 5.01 -53.57 -12.94
C ASP A 51 6.21 -53.04 -12.13
N ARG A 52 5.87 -52.51 -10.95
CA ARG A 52 6.65 -52.46 -9.70
C ARG A 52 7.74 -51.39 -9.51
N ALA A 53 7.33 -50.37 -8.74
CA ALA A 53 8.21 -49.56 -7.89
C ALA A 53 8.99 -50.42 -6.87
N PRO A 54 10.15 -49.92 -6.45
CA PRO A 54 10.48 -49.88 -5.03
C PRO A 54 10.68 -48.44 -4.57
N SER A 55 9.90 -48.06 -3.56
CA SER A 55 10.09 -46.88 -2.74
C SER A 55 11.48 -46.91 -2.11
N HIS A 56 12.32 -45.93 -2.45
CA HIS A 56 13.46 -45.54 -1.63
C HIS A 56 13.21 -44.15 -1.07
N SER A 57 12.93 -44.14 0.23
CA SER A 57 12.90 -42.95 1.08
C SER A 57 14.26 -42.26 1.01
N VAL A 58 14.31 -41.08 0.39
CA VAL A 58 15.39 -40.12 0.59
C VAL A 58 14.90 -39.13 1.63
N GLU A 59 15.20 -39.49 2.87
CA GLU A 59 15.27 -38.61 4.02
C GLU A 59 16.37 -37.57 3.74
N GLY A 60 16.01 -36.29 3.82
CA GLY A 60 16.93 -35.20 3.48
C GLY A 60 16.26 -34.00 2.82
N GLY A 61 15.00 -33.70 3.18
CA GLY A 61 14.42 -32.39 2.92
C GLY A 61 15.11 -31.36 3.81
N VAL A 62 16.26 -30.86 3.37
CA VAL A 62 16.73 -29.56 3.86
C VAL A 62 15.75 -28.57 3.27
N ASP A 63 14.67 -28.34 4.02
CA ASP A 63 13.84 -27.16 3.90
C ASP A 63 14.81 -25.98 4.06
N LEU A 64 15.35 -25.50 2.95
CA LEU A 64 15.97 -24.19 2.84
C LEU A 64 14.84 -23.16 2.98
N ARG A 65 14.21 -23.14 4.15
CA ARG A 65 13.64 -21.93 4.69
C ARG A 65 14.80 -20.97 4.68
N ASN A 66 14.74 -20.03 3.75
CA ASN A 66 15.54 -18.82 3.77
C ASN A 66 15.14 -18.05 5.05
N ASP A 67 15.52 -18.58 6.21
CA ASP A 67 15.39 -17.99 7.52
C ASP A 67 16.56 -16.99 7.63
N SER A 68 16.65 -16.08 6.65
CA SER A 68 17.35 -14.83 6.86
C SER A 68 16.52 -14.08 7.90
N ARG A 69 16.67 -14.45 9.17
CA ARG A 69 16.15 -13.70 10.30
C ARG A 69 16.96 -12.42 10.35
N VAL A 70 16.66 -11.50 9.44
CA VAL A 70 17.19 -10.15 9.48
C VAL A 70 16.89 -9.64 10.88
N ARG A 71 17.94 -9.38 11.65
CA ARG A 71 17.79 -8.96 13.04
C ARG A 71 17.11 -7.60 13.05
N HIS A 72 15.98 -7.50 13.75
CA HIS A 72 15.28 -6.25 13.90
C HIS A 72 16.18 -5.22 14.62
N PRO A 73 16.44 -4.03 14.05
CA PRO A 73 17.40 -3.08 14.61
C PRO A 73 16.87 -2.36 15.87
N PHE A 74 15.57 -2.42 16.13
CA PHE A 74 14.92 -1.91 17.34
C PHE A 74 14.26 -3.05 18.13
N PRO A 75 15.03 -3.94 18.78
CA PRO A 75 14.46 -5.12 19.45
C PRO A 75 13.60 -4.76 20.67
N GLU A 76 13.92 -3.65 21.33
CA GLU A 76 13.21 -3.18 22.53
C GLU A 76 11.95 -2.37 22.22
N VAL A 77 11.68 -2.05 20.94
CA VAL A 77 10.52 -1.24 20.56
C VAL A 77 9.29 -2.14 20.41
N PRO A 78 8.25 -1.96 21.24
CA PRO A 78 7.04 -2.78 21.20
C PRO A 78 6.31 -2.62 19.86
N LYS A 79 5.75 -3.73 19.36
CA LYS A 79 5.03 -3.78 18.07
C LYS A 79 3.53 -3.53 18.18
N THR A 80 2.97 -3.66 19.38
CA THR A 80 1.54 -3.48 19.68
C THR A 80 1.39 -2.51 20.85
N ARG A 81 0.18 -2.02 21.04
CA ARG A 81 -0.21 -1.16 22.17
C ARG A 81 -0.59 -1.95 23.44
N ASP A 82 -0.28 -3.24 23.51
CA ASP A 82 -0.62 -4.07 24.66
C ASP A 82 0.02 -3.51 25.94
N GLY A 83 -0.82 -3.25 26.95
CA GLY A 83 -0.39 -2.65 28.21
C GLY A 83 -0.06 -1.15 28.17
N MET A 84 -0.18 -0.47 27.02
CA MET A 84 0.06 0.97 26.93
C MET A 84 -1.12 1.81 27.44
N SER A 85 -0.82 3.01 27.93
CA SER A 85 -1.86 4.03 28.21
C SER A 85 -2.51 4.49 26.89
N PHE A 86 -3.67 5.12 27.02
CA PHE A 86 -4.31 5.89 25.96
C PHE A 86 -3.71 7.29 25.84
N ASP A 87 -3.14 7.79 26.94
CA ASP A 87 -2.47 9.08 26.97
C ASP A 87 -1.32 9.08 25.96
N ASN A 88 -1.25 10.14 25.14
CA ASN A 88 -0.24 10.33 24.10
C ASN A 88 -0.22 9.27 22.98
N ASP A 89 -1.27 8.44 22.82
CA ASP A 89 -1.36 7.55 21.67
C ASP A 89 -1.35 8.40 20.37
N PRO A 90 -0.43 8.17 19.42
CA PRO A 90 -0.40 8.95 18.18
C PRO A 90 -1.66 8.80 17.31
N GLY A 91 -2.38 7.71 17.49
CA GLY A 91 -3.70 7.50 16.89
C GLY A 91 -4.84 8.13 17.70
N TYR A 92 -4.58 8.69 18.89
CA TYR A 92 -5.55 9.24 19.83
C TYR A 92 -6.57 8.22 20.36
N ALA A 93 -6.18 6.95 20.53
CA ALA A 93 -7.09 5.91 20.97
C ALA A 93 -7.79 6.25 22.29
N GLU A 94 -9.11 5.99 22.38
CA GLU A 94 -9.93 6.21 23.57
C GLU A 94 -10.34 4.90 24.25
N SER A 95 -10.10 3.75 23.58
CA SER A 95 -10.47 2.43 24.08
C SER A 95 -9.45 1.36 23.68
N LYS A 96 -9.48 0.20 24.38
CA LYS A 96 -8.67 -0.96 24.00
C LYS A 96 -9.06 -1.55 22.65
N ALA A 97 -10.34 -1.46 22.27
CA ALA A 97 -10.79 -1.90 20.96
C ALA A 97 -10.16 -1.04 19.85
N GLU A 98 -10.07 0.27 20.08
CA GLU A 98 -9.47 1.21 19.14
C GLU A 98 -7.96 1.04 19.05
N GLN A 99 -7.25 0.82 20.17
CA GLN A 99 -5.81 0.49 20.13
C GLN A 99 -5.53 -0.75 19.28
N LYS A 100 -6.32 -1.81 19.46
CA LYS A 100 -6.18 -3.03 18.63
C LYS A 100 -6.51 -2.77 17.16
N TRP A 101 -7.47 -1.90 16.88
CA TRP A 101 -7.79 -1.48 15.51
C TRP A 101 -6.59 -0.73 14.88
N LEU A 102 -6.01 0.23 15.59
CA LEU A 102 -4.82 0.97 15.15
C LEU A 102 -3.64 0.04 14.84
N ASP A 103 -3.37 -0.93 15.71
CA ASP A 103 -2.30 -1.91 15.51
C ASP A 103 -2.53 -2.76 14.24
N ARG A 104 -3.77 -3.22 13.99
CA ARG A 104 -4.11 -3.98 12.77
C ARG A 104 -4.00 -3.13 11.50
N HIS A 105 -4.24 -1.83 11.61
CA HIS A 105 -4.22 -0.89 10.48
C HIS A 105 -2.89 -0.14 10.31
N GLY A 106 -1.82 -0.61 10.96
CA GLY A 106 -0.45 -0.17 10.71
C GLY A 106 -0.09 1.18 11.34
N PHE A 107 -0.89 1.70 12.27
CA PHE A 107 -0.57 2.94 12.96
C PHE A 107 0.55 2.72 13.99
N PRO A 108 1.59 3.57 14.02
CA PRO A 108 2.65 3.46 15.03
C PRO A 108 2.09 3.72 16.42
N ASN A 109 2.52 2.95 17.42
CA ASN A 109 2.39 3.36 18.82
C ASN A 109 3.42 4.46 19.17
N GLU A 110 3.32 5.06 20.35
CA GLU A 110 4.21 6.14 20.80
C GLU A 110 5.70 5.75 20.68
N LYS A 111 6.09 4.56 21.18
CA LYS A 111 7.49 4.10 21.15
C LYS A 111 8.00 3.84 19.74
N GLN A 112 7.15 3.34 18.84
CA GLN A 112 7.50 3.18 17.43
C GLN A 112 7.69 4.53 16.76
N LEU A 113 6.78 5.48 16.98
CA LEU A 113 6.87 6.80 16.38
C LEU A 113 8.15 7.52 16.84
N ASP A 114 8.42 7.54 18.14
CA ASP A 114 9.62 8.14 18.73
C ASP A 114 10.90 7.52 18.17
N ALA A 115 10.96 6.19 18.09
CA ALA A 115 12.15 5.49 17.59
C ALA A 115 12.35 5.70 16.09
N TYR A 116 11.27 5.69 15.29
CA TYR A 116 11.38 5.61 13.84
C TYR A 116 11.49 6.99 13.21
N MET A 117 10.86 8.04 13.77
CA MET A 117 10.89 9.39 13.22
C MET A 117 12.30 10.02 13.20
N GLY A 118 13.19 9.62 14.11
CA GLY A 118 14.60 10.05 14.12
C GLY A 118 15.59 9.05 13.51
N ALA A 119 15.15 7.82 13.19
CA ALA A 119 16.06 6.77 12.74
C ALA A 119 16.63 7.03 11.32
N PRO A 120 17.90 6.67 11.04
CA PRO A 120 18.42 6.61 9.68
C PRO A 120 17.62 5.68 8.77
N GLU A 121 17.49 6.03 7.48
CA GLU A 121 16.76 5.21 6.49
C GLU A 121 17.28 3.77 6.40
N ALA A 122 18.58 3.56 6.55
CA ALA A 122 19.18 2.23 6.56
C ALA A 122 18.63 1.34 7.69
N LEU A 123 18.36 1.91 8.88
CA LEU A 123 17.76 1.17 10.00
C LEU A 123 16.27 0.91 9.75
N LEU A 124 15.54 1.85 9.15
CA LEU A 124 14.15 1.61 8.76
C LEU A 124 14.04 0.53 7.68
N LYS A 125 14.97 0.52 6.72
CA LYS A 125 15.05 -0.53 5.69
C LYS A 125 15.32 -1.89 6.31
N GLN A 126 16.28 -1.99 7.23
CA GLN A 126 16.55 -3.24 7.95
C GLN A 126 15.35 -3.69 8.81
N ALA A 127 14.63 -2.78 9.45
CA ALA A 127 13.41 -3.10 10.19
C ALA A 127 12.29 -3.60 9.26
N SER A 128 12.10 -2.94 8.12
CA SER A 128 11.17 -3.35 7.06
C SER A 128 11.49 -4.74 6.52
N GLU A 129 12.76 -5.02 6.23
CA GLU A 129 13.23 -6.35 5.81
C GLU A 129 13.02 -7.43 6.88
N ALA A 130 12.99 -7.04 8.16
CA ALA A 130 12.61 -7.90 9.28
C ALA A 130 11.08 -8.02 9.49
N GLY A 131 10.26 -7.45 8.59
CA GLY A 131 8.80 -7.54 8.58
C GLY A 131 8.07 -6.43 9.33
N ASP A 132 8.76 -5.36 9.77
CA ASP A 132 8.12 -4.22 10.40
C ASP A 132 7.43 -3.30 9.37
N LYS A 133 6.11 -3.48 9.24
CA LYS A 133 5.27 -2.69 8.34
C LYS A 133 5.22 -1.20 8.70
N VAL A 134 5.35 -0.84 9.98
CA VAL A 134 5.35 0.57 10.41
C VAL A 134 6.65 1.24 9.95
N ALA A 135 7.79 0.58 10.16
CA ALA A 135 9.07 1.06 9.67
C ALA A 135 9.09 1.17 8.14
N GLN A 136 8.50 0.20 7.43
CA GLN A 136 8.32 0.25 5.98
C GLN A 136 7.51 1.48 5.55
N THR A 137 6.35 1.72 6.16
CA THR A 137 5.50 2.87 5.83
C THR A 137 6.19 4.21 6.07
N ILE A 138 6.92 4.35 7.19
CA ILE A 138 7.67 5.59 7.48
C ILE A 138 8.82 5.77 6.47
N LEU A 139 9.53 4.70 6.12
CA LEU A 139 10.56 4.74 5.08
C LEU A 139 9.98 5.18 3.73
N ASP A 140 8.91 4.53 3.28
CA ASP A 140 8.26 4.87 2.00
C ASP A 140 7.75 6.30 1.99
N ALA A 141 7.19 6.79 3.10
CA ALA A 141 6.76 8.18 3.21
C ALA A 141 7.93 9.18 3.08
N ARG A 142 9.12 8.87 3.59
CA ARG A 142 10.31 9.72 3.42
C ARG A 142 10.83 9.73 1.99
N LEU A 143 10.67 8.60 1.31
CA LEU A 143 11.11 8.44 -0.08
C LEU A 143 10.13 9.06 -1.09
N LEU A 144 8.99 9.60 -0.68
CA LEU A 144 7.98 10.19 -1.60
C LEU A 144 8.53 11.30 -2.51
N ALA A 145 9.54 12.04 -2.07
CA ALA A 145 10.13 13.12 -2.87
C ALA A 145 11.21 12.64 -3.86
N SER A 146 11.77 11.44 -3.67
CA SER A 146 12.98 10.97 -4.36
C SER A 146 12.83 9.63 -5.06
N ASP A 147 11.89 8.78 -4.65
CA ASP A 147 11.60 7.48 -5.21
C ASP A 147 10.21 7.47 -5.89
N PRO A 148 10.15 7.33 -7.22
CA PRO A 148 8.87 7.33 -7.95
C PRO A 148 7.96 6.15 -7.57
N MET A 149 8.50 5.07 -6.98
CA MET A 149 7.72 3.91 -6.56
C MET A 149 7.17 4.02 -5.14
N ALA A 150 7.62 5.00 -4.34
CA ALA A 150 7.19 5.16 -2.95
C ALA A 150 5.67 5.38 -2.82
N GLN A 151 5.09 6.19 -3.72
CA GLN A 151 3.65 6.40 -3.75
C GLN A 151 2.90 5.09 -4.00
N GLN A 152 3.34 4.28 -4.97
CA GLN A 152 2.70 2.99 -5.27
C GLN A 152 2.79 2.04 -4.06
N ARG A 153 3.95 1.96 -3.40
CA ARG A 153 4.12 1.10 -2.22
C ARG A 153 3.19 1.49 -1.07
N LEU A 154 2.94 2.78 -0.86
CA LEU A 154 1.97 3.24 0.14
C LEU A 154 0.52 2.91 -0.25
N VAL A 155 0.17 2.99 -1.54
CA VAL A 155 -1.15 2.58 -2.05
C VAL A 155 -1.35 1.07 -1.90
N ASP A 156 -0.34 0.27 -2.24
CA ASP A 156 -0.36 -1.19 -2.09
C ASP A 156 -0.49 -1.59 -0.61
N ALA A 157 0.23 -0.91 0.28
CA ALA A 157 0.07 -1.10 1.73
C ALA A 157 -1.35 -0.75 2.19
N GLY A 158 -1.93 0.34 1.68
CA GLY A 158 -3.33 0.71 1.90
C GLY A 158 -4.33 -0.33 1.41
N ALA A 159 -4.05 -0.98 0.27
CA ALA A 159 -4.84 -2.10 -0.24
C ALA A 159 -4.82 -3.30 0.72
N GLU A 160 -3.68 -3.58 1.34
CA GLU A 160 -3.53 -4.58 2.39
C GLU A 160 -4.10 -4.17 3.76
N GLY A 161 -4.76 -3.01 3.84
CA GLY A 161 -5.42 -2.52 5.06
C GLY A 161 -4.55 -1.64 5.95
N ASN A 162 -3.34 -1.26 5.53
CA ASN A 162 -2.52 -0.29 6.26
C ASN A 162 -3.04 1.14 6.00
N LEU A 163 -4.01 1.58 6.81
CA LEU A 163 -4.60 2.92 6.67
C LEU A 163 -3.64 4.03 7.09
N PHE A 164 -2.65 3.72 7.93
CA PHE A 164 -1.56 4.66 8.23
C PHE A 164 -0.75 5.02 6.98
N ALA A 165 -0.51 4.07 6.05
CA ALA A 165 0.16 4.34 4.78
C ALA A 165 -0.63 5.35 3.91
N LEU A 166 -1.95 5.22 3.86
CA LEU A 166 -2.81 6.20 3.17
C LEU A 166 -2.77 7.57 3.85
N ASN A 167 -2.76 7.62 5.18
CA ASN A 167 -2.64 8.88 5.93
C ASN A 167 -1.28 9.57 5.70
N MET A 168 -0.18 8.82 5.62
CA MET A 168 1.14 9.37 5.28
C MET A 168 1.17 9.93 3.85
N LEU A 169 0.60 9.20 2.89
CA LEU A 169 0.51 9.67 1.51
C LEU A 169 -0.36 10.94 1.40
N ALA A 170 -1.51 10.96 2.07
CA ALA A 170 -2.40 12.13 2.09
C ALA A 170 -1.71 13.35 2.71
N SER A 171 -0.97 13.15 3.81
CA SER A 171 -0.22 14.20 4.49
C SER A 171 0.89 14.78 3.60
N PHE A 172 1.61 13.94 2.86
CA PHE A 172 2.61 14.42 1.89
C PHE A 172 1.96 15.24 0.77
N GLN A 173 0.85 14.74 0.19
CA GLN A 173 0.15 15.43 -0.89
C GLN A 173 -0.47 16.77 -0.43
N GLY A 174 -0.91 16.87 0.83
CA GLY A 174 -1.52 18.08 1.39
C GLY A 174 -0.54 19.10 1.96
N GLY A 175 0.59 18.62 2.49
CA GLY A 175 1.55 19.41 3.26
C GLY A 175 2.85 19.74 2.53
N SER A 176 3.21 19.03 1.46
CA SER A 176 4.45 19.29 0.71
C SER A 176 4.25 20.31 -0.42
N ALA A 177 5.32 21.02 -0.78
CA ALA A 177 5.29 21.97 -1.90
C ALA A 177 5.07 21.30 -3.27
N SER A 178 5.45 20.03 -3.40
CA SER A 178 5.25 19.19 -4.59
C SER A 178 3.96 18.39 -4.56
N GLY A 179 3.14 18.56 -3.51
CA GLY A 179 1.92 17.79 -3.32
C GLY A 179 0.74 18.31 -4.14
N ASP A 180 -0.22 17.42 -4.41
CA ASP A 180 -1.51 17.74 -5.00
C ASP A 180 -2.61 17.74 -3.92
N PRO A 181 -3.19 18.89 -3.59
CA PRO A 181 -4.22 18.97 -2.55
C PRO A 181 -5.52 18.22 -2.92
N VAL A 182 -5.82 18.04 -4.21
CA VAL A 182 -6.96 17.20 -4.65
C VAL A 182 -6.65 15.73 -4.37
N ALA A 183 -5.42 15.28 -4.66
CA ALA A 183 -4.98 13.92 -4.33
C ALA A 183 -4.94 13.69 -2.81
N ALA A 184 -4.50 14.69 -2.03
CA ALA A 184 -4.51 14.63 -0.56
C ALA A 184 -5.92 14.37 -0.02
N TYR A 185 -6.90 15.12 -0.52
CA TYR A 185 -8.30 14.93 -0.17
C TYR A 185 -8.79 13.55 -0.57
N ALA A 186 -8.52 13.13 -1.81
CA ALA A 186 -8.96 11.84 -2.33
C ALA A 186 -8.43 10.67 -1.49
N VAL A 187 -7.12 10.64 -1.21
CA VAL A 187 -6.48 9.57 -0.44
C VAL A 187 -7.02 9.52 1.00
N SER A 188 -7.18 10.68 1.66
CA SER A 188 -7.76 10.73 2.99
C SER A 188 -9.23 10.32 3.02
N ARG A 189 -9.99 10.63 1.96
CA ARG A 189 -11.36 10.15 1.81
C ARG A 189 -11.42 8.63 1.64
N VAL A 190 -10.47 8.04 0.93
CA VAL A 190 -10.35 6.58 0.85
C VAL A 190 -10.05 5.97 2.22
N ALA A 191 -9.14 6.53 3.01
CA ALA A 191 -8.89 6.06 4.38
C ALA A 191 -10.17 6.08 5.23
N GLU A 192 -10.98 7.13 5.11
CA GLU A 192 -12.28 7.26 5.77
C GLU A 192 -13.28 6.19 5.33
N MET A 193 -13.47 6.01 4.02
CA MET A 193 -14.36 4.99 3.46
C MET A 193 -13.96 3.57 3.88
N ARG A 194 -12.67 3.34 4.12
CA ARG A 194 -12.11 2.04 4.53
C ARG A 194 -12.08 1.81 6.04
N GLY A 195 -12.54 2.78 6.84
CA GLY A 195 -12.79 2.57 8.27
C GLY A 195 -12.14 3.58 9.21
N ASP A 196 -11.21 4.43 8.75
CA ASP A 196 -10.63 5.49 9.57
C ASP A 196 -11.53 6.73 9.59
N THR A 197 -12.63 6.67 10.35
CA THR A 197 -13.59 7.78 10.43
C THR A 197 -12.97 9.09 10.90
N ARG A 198 -11.85 9.05 11.66
CA ARG A 198 -11.11 10.25 12.07
C ARG A 198 -10.35 10.93 10.94
N ALA A 199 -10.12 10.23 9.82
CA ALA A 199 -9.52 10.84 8.63
C ALA A 199 -10.36 12.02 8.11
N SER A 200 -11.68 12.04 8.32
CA SER A 200 -12.54 13.18 7.97
C SER A 200 -12.18 14.46 8.73
N VAL A 201 -11.81 14.31 10.01
CA VAL A 201 -11.46 15.43 10.90
C VAL A 201 -10.04 15.92 10.62
N THR A 202 -9.09 14.99 10.49
CA THR A 202 -7.68 15.34 10.28
C THR A 202 -7.41 15.88 8.88
N ARG A 203 -8.27 15.59 7.89
CA ARG A 203 -8.12 16.04 6.51
C ARG A 203 -7.97 17.54 6.36
N GLU A 204 -8.76 18.31 7.08
CA GLU A 204 -8.70 19.78 6.96
C GLU A 204 -7.44 20.36 7.61
N VAL A 205 -6.89 19.68 8.63
CA VAL A 205 -5.69 20.10 9.34
C VAL A 205 -4.41 19.79 8.56
N MET A 206 -4.36 18.67 7.84
CA MET A 206 -3.16 18.27 7.08
C MET A 206 -2.97 19.05 5.77
N MET A 207 -3.98 19.78 5.31
CA MET A 207 -3.92 20.53 4.06
C MET A 207 -3.38 21.94 4.31
N SER A 208 -2.25 22.26 3.66
CA SER A 208 -1.64 23.59 3.75
C SER A 208 -2.50 24.71 3.15
N LYS A 209 -3.49 24.37 2.32
CA LYS A 209 -4.42 25.29 1.66
C LYS A 209 -5.82 24.70 1.65
N SER A 210 -6.82 25.53 1.95
CA SER A 210 -8.22 25.17 1.78
C SER A 210 -8.53 24.88 0.31
N LEU A 211 -9.22 23.78 0.04
CA LEU A 211 -9.74 23.47 -1.28
C LEU A 211 -10.90 24.38 -1.67
N SER A 212 -10.96 24.78 -2.94
CA SER A 212 -12.18 25.32 -3.54
C SER A 212 -13.27 24.26 -3.61
N THR A 213 -14.52 24.69 -3.82
CA THR A 213 -15.66 23.79 -4.01
C THR A 213 -15.40 22.81 -5.16
N GLU A 214 -14.89 23.29 -6.28
CA GLU A 214 -14.58 22.48 -7.46
C GLU A 214 -13.49 21.45 -7.15
N GLN A 215 -12.44 21.85 -6.43
CA GLN A 215 -11.39 20.93 -6.02
C GLN A 215 -11.89 19.86 -5.04
N ARG A 216 -12.82 20.20 -4.14
CA ARG A 216 -13.47 19.21 -3.25
C ARG A 216 -14.31 18.22 -4.06
N MET A 217 -15.07 18.69 -5.05
CA MET A 217 -15.87 17.82 -5.94
C MET A 217 -14.98 16.88 -6.75
N LEU A 218 -13.87 17.40 -7.30
CA LEU A 218 -12.88 16.58 -7.99
C LEU A 218 -12.24 15.56 -7.04
N GLY A 219 -11.87 15.99 -5.83
CA GLY A 219 -11.31 15.12 -4.80
C GLY A 219 -12.24 13.97 -4.42
N GLU A 220 -13.55 14.22 -4.34
CA GLU A 220 -14.52 13.16 -4.04
C GLU A 220 -14.69 12.17 -5.20
N SER A 221 -14.72 12.67 -6.44
CA SER A 221 -14.72 11.80 -7.63
C SER A 221 -13.46 10.93 -7.69
N GLU A 222 -12.29 11.52 -7.44
CA GLU A 222 -11.02 10.80 -7.41
C GLU A 222 -10.96 9.80 -6.25
N ALA A 223 -11.55 10.11 -5.09
CA ALA A 223 -11.63 9.18 -3.97
C ALA A 223 -12.41 7.91 -4.34
N LEU A 224 -13.56 8.05 -5.00
CA LEU A 224 -14.36 6.91 -5.45
C LEU A 224 -13.59 6.04 -6.46
N ARG A 225 -12.93 6.68 -7.42
CA ARG A 225 -12.10 5.99 -8.43
C ARG A 225 -10.92 5.27 -7.77
N LEU A 226 -10.21 5.94 -6.86
CA LEU A 226 -9.08 5.37 -6.13
C LEU A 226 -9.51 4.23 -5.22
N ASN A 227 -10.63 4.34 -4.51
CA ASN A 227 -11.12 3.24 -3.66
C ASN A 227 -11.43 1.98 -4.49
N ALA A 228 -12.07 2.15 -5.64
CA ALA A 228 -12.34 1.04 -6.56
C ALA A 228 -11.05 0.44 -7.14
N GLU A 229 -10.00 1.24 -7.33
CA GLU A 229 -8.67 0.74 -7.73
C GLU A 229 -8.02 -0.07 -6.60
N ILE A 230 -8.03 0.44 -5.37
CA ILE A 230 -7.49 -0.27 -4.21
C ILE A 230 -8.21 -1.61 -3.99
N ASP A 231 -9.53 -1.66 -4.19
CA ASP A 231 -10.30 -2.91 -4.14
C ASP A 231 -9.89 -3.89 -5.24
N ARG A 232 -9.58 -3.38 -6.46
CA ARG A 232 -9.05 -4.19 -7.56
C ARG A 232 -7.67 -4.74 -7.25
N ILE A 233 -6.76 -3.92 -6.69
CA ILE A 233 -5.43 -4.36 -6.24
C ILE A 233 -5.57 -5.52 -5.25
N TYR A 234 -6.37 -5.35 -4.19
CA TYR A 234 -6.59 -6.40 -3.19
C TYR A 234 -7.20 -7.67 -3.81
N THR A 235 -8.25 -7.51 -4.61
CA THR A 235 -8.98 -8.64 -5.22
C THR A 235 -8.09 -9.41 -6.20
N SER A 236 -7.26 -8.72 -6.98
CA SER A 236 -6.33 -9.36 -7.92
C SER A 236 -5.32 -10.26 -7.22
N LYS A 237 -4.92 -9.90 -6.00
CA LYS A 237 -3.95 -10.65 -5.19
C LYS A 237 -4.58 -11.76 -4.36
N HIS A 238 -5.75 -11.53 -3.78
CA HIS A 238 -6.37 -12.43 -2.80
C HIS A 238 -7.56 -13.23 -3.34
N GLY A 239 -8.04 -12.93 -4.56
CA GLY A 239 -9.18 -13.60 -5.19
C GLY A 239 -10.54 -13.34 -4.52
N ARG A 240 -10.62 -12.35 -3.61
CA ARG A 240 -11.83 -12.00 -2.86
C ARG A 240 -11.86 -10.50 -2.54
N ALA A 241 -13.08 -9.98 -2.31
CA ALA A 241 -13.25 -8.60 -1.87
C ALA A 241 -12.65 -8.36 -0.47
N PRO A 242 -12.13 -7.15 -0.20
CA PRO A 242 -11.65 -6.79 1.13
C PRO A 242 -12.81 -6.71 2.13
N VAL A 243 -12.54 -7.10 3.37
CA VAL A 243 -13.46 -6.88 4.50
C VAL A 243 -13.03 -5.61 5.19
N LEU A 244 -13.89 -4.59 5.19
CA LEU A 244 -13.60 -3.31 5.80
C LEU A 244 -13.92 -3.36 7.31
N ASP A 245 -12.93 -3.05 8.13
CA ASP A 245 -13.02 -3.02 9.59
C ASP A 245 -13.12 -1.56 10.06
N LYS A 246 -14.27 -1.19 10.63
CA LYS A 246 -14.53 0.20 11.05
C LYS A 246 -13.90 0.48 12.40
N ARG A 247 -13.29 1.66 12.53
CA ARG A 247 -12.69 2.13 13.78
C ARG A 247 -13.73 2.24 14.91
N PRO A 248 -13.55 1.56 16.05
CA PRO A 248 -14.51 1.56 17.15
C PRO A 248 -14.32 2.79 18.06
N ILE A 249 -14.88 3.93 17.66
CA ILE A 249 -14.83 5.20 18.43
C ILE A 249 -15.95 5.24 19.46
N GLY A 250 -15.65 5.72 20.68
CA GLY A 250 -16.65 5.96 21.73
C GLY A 250 -17.30 4.71 22.32
N GLN A 251 -16.62 3.56 22.21
CA GLN A 251 -17.03 2.27 22.81
C GLN A 251 -16.28 1.98 24.10
#